data_AF-A0A939JE13-F1
#
_entry.id   AF-A0A939JE13-F1
#
_cell.length_a   1.000
_cell.length_b   1.000
_cell.length_c   1.000
_cell.angle_alpha   90.00
_cell.angle_beta   90.00
_cell.angle_gamma   90.00
#
_symmetry.space_group_name_H-M   'P 1'
#
loop_
_entity.id
_entity.type
_entity.pdbx_description
1 polymer ?
#
loop_
_entity_poly.entity_id
_entity_poly.type
_entity_poly.pdbx_seq_one_letter_code
_entity_poly.pdbx_strand_id
1 'polypeptide(L)'
;MSTDVHQHLWPEAFADLLRARTTAPRLDGWTLHLPGEQPYEVNPDDHDIAARTKLARDGDGLDLALVSLSSPLGIEYLPPAESEPLIEAFHDGALA
;
A
#
# COMPACT_ATOMS: atom_id res chain seq x y z
N MET A 1 -23.49 -11.36 -4.25
CA MET A 1 -22.40 -10.93 -3.36
C MET A 1 -21.55 -9.96 -4.15
N SER A 2 -21.51 -8.69 -3.76
CA SER A 2 -20.76 -7.65 -4.47
C SER A 2 -19.31 -7.69 -4.02
N THR A 3 -18.39 -7.87 -4.97
CA THR A 3 -16.96 -8.01 -4.68
C THR A 3 -16.17 -7.00 -5.50
N ASP A 4 -15.37 -6.19 -4.81
CA ASP A 4 -14.32 -5.40 -5.45
C ASP A 4 -13.03 -6.22 -5.50
N VAL A 5 -12.39 -6.23 -6.67
CA VAL A 5 -11.16 -6.98 -6.94
C VAL A 5 -9.95 -6.07 -7.17
N HIS A 6 -10.13 -4.75 -7.04
CA HIS A 6 -9.12 -3.76 -7.40
C HIS A 6 -8.95 -2.68 -6.32
N GLN A 7 -8.56 -3.11 -5.12
CA GLN A 7 -8.18 -2.21 -4.04
C GLN A 7 -6.68 -2.32 -3.74
N HIS A 8 -6.08 -1.21 -3.34
CA HIS A 8 -4.70 -1.17 -2.87
C HIS A 8 -4.65 -0.81 -1.39
N LEU A 9 -3.73 -1.40 -0.65
CA LEU A 9 -3.54 -1.14 0.79
C LEU A 9 -2.05 -1.16 1.11
N TRP A 10 -1.60 -0.27 1.98
CA TRP A 10 -0.25 -0.28 2.52
C TRP A 10 -0.32 -0.55 4.02
N PRO A 11 -0.04 -1.78 4.47
CA PRO A 11 0.06 -2.09 5.89
C PRO A 11 1.12 -1.23 6.59
N GLU A 12 0.98 -1.02 7.90
CA GLU A 12 1.87 -0.14 8.68
C GLU A 12 3.35 -0.50 8.52
N ALA A 13 3.70 -1.78 8.72
CA ALA A 13 5.09 -2.26 8.59
C ALA A 13 5.66 -2.04 7.18
N PHE A 14 4.83 -2.20 6.14
CA PHE A 14 5.22 -1.92 4.76
C PHE A 14 5.49 -0.42 4.54
N ALA A 15 4.61 0.46 5.04
CA ALA A 15 4.80 1.90 4.94
C ALA A 15 6.05 2.37 5.71
N ASP A 16 6.35 1.77 6.86
CA ASP A 16 7.55 2.08 7.64
C ASP A 16 8.83 1.66 6.93
N LEU A 17 8.84 0.51 6.24
CA LEU A 17 9.96 0.13 5.39
C LEU A 17 10.17 1.10 4.23
N LEU A 18 9.10 1.59 3.60
CA LEU A 18 9.21 2.65 2.59
C LEU A 18 9.78 3.95 3.16
N ARG A 19 9.48 4.30 4.43
CA ARG A 19 10.07 5.46 5.11
C ARG A 19 11.53 5.29 5.48
N ALA A 20 11.94 4.06 5.79
CA ALA A 20 13.33 3.74 6.12
C ALA A 20 14.28 3.81 4.91
N ARG A 21 13.75 3.76 3.69
CA ARG A 21 14.53 3.83 2.45
C ARG A 21 15.05 5.24 2.19
N THR A 22 16.30 5.34 1.75
CA THR A 22 16.93 6.61 1.34
C THR A 22 16.86 6.86 -0.17
N THR A 23 16.39 5.89 -0.95
CA THR A 23 16.25 5.96 -2.42
C THR A 23 14.85 5.52 -2.84
N ALA A 24 14.34 6.09 -3.93
CA ALA A 24 13.02 5.75 -4.45
C ALA A 24 12.90 4.26 -4.85
N PRO A 25 11.73 3.62 -4.71
CA PRO A 25 10.50 4.16 -4.12
C PRO A 25 10.66 4.36 -2.60
N ARG A 26 10.27 5.52 -2.07
CA ARG A 26 10.34 5.81 -0.63
C ARG A 26 9.22 6.75 -0.20
N LEU A 27 8.95 6.75 1.11
CA LEU A 27 8.10 7.74 1.76
C LEU A 27 8.94 8.74 2.57
N ASP A 28 8.55 10.00 2.54
CA ASP A 28 8.99 11.06 3.47
C ASP A 28 7.76 11.55 4.23
N GLY A 29 7.55 11.03 5.44
CA GLY A 29 6.23 11.11 6.07
C GLY A 29 5.17 10.37 5.23
N TRP A 30 4.30 11.12 4.55
CA TRP A 30 3.31 10.61 3.59
C TRP A 30 3.52 11.14 2.16
N THR A 31 4.59 11.89 1.93
CA THR A 31 5.00 12.25 0.57
C THR A 31 5.72 11.06 -0.08
N LEU A 32 5.13 10.53 -1.15
CA LEU A 32 5.67 9.45 -1.97
C LEU A 32 6.64 10.00 -3.01
N HIS A 33 7.82 9.38 -3.08
CA HIS A 33 8.83 9.63 -4.11
C HIS A 33 9.01 8.39 -4.98
N LEU A 34 8.70 8.52 -6.27
CA LEU A 34 8.92 7.48 -7.29
C LEU A 34 9.95 7.95 -8.34
N PRO A 35 10.70 7.05 -8.97
CA PRO A 35 11.61 7.41 -10.06
C PRO A 35 10.84 7.97 -11.27
N GLY A 36 11.19 9.17 -11.73
CA GLY A 36 10.62 9.77 -12.95
C GLY A 36 9.26 10.45 -12.77
N GLU A 37 8.71 10.48 -11.56
CA GLU A 37 7.44 11.14 -11.24
C GLU A 37 7.64 12.31 -10.27
N GLN A 38 6.67 13.22 -10.24
CA GLN A 38 6.64 14.27 -9.21
C GLN A 38 6.28 13.65 -7.85
N PRO A 39 6.77 14.22 -6.73
CA PRO A 39 6.33 13.80 -5.41
C PRO A 39 4.80 13.87 -5.29
N TYR A 40 4.21 12.85 -4.68
CA TYR A 40 2.76 12.75 -4.50
C TYR A 40 2.42 12.66 -3.02
N GLU A 41 1.47 13.48 -2.55
CA GLU A 41 1.03 13.44 -1.16
C GLU A 41 -0.02 12.35 -0.99
N VAL A 42 0.36 11.27 -0.31
CA VAL A 42 -0.54 10.14 -0.03
C VAL A 42 -1.42 10.49 1.16
N ASN A 43 -2.72 10.20 1.05
CA ASN A 43 -3.61 10.35 2.18
C ASN A 43 -3.47 9.12 3.12
N PRO A 44 -3.05 9.28 4.39
CA PRO A 44 -3.01 8.17 5.35
C PRO A 44 -4.34 7.43 5.51
N ASP A 45 -5.46 8.15 5.42
CA ASP A 45 -6.78 7.57 5.64
C ASP A 45 -7.16 6.55 4.55
N ASP A 46 -6.53 6.62 3.37
CA ASP A 46 -6.67 5.62 2.30
C ASP A 46 -6.01 4.27 2.64
N HIS A 47 -5.34 4.20 3.79
CA HIS A 47 -4.68 3.00 4.31
C HIS A 47 -5.17 2.60 5.71
N ASP A 48 -6.17 3.28 6.26
CA ASP A 48 -6.85 2.85 7.49
C ASP A 48 -7.85 1.71 7.18
N ILE A 49 -7.53 0.51 7.64
CA ILE A 49 -8.32 -0.71 7.39
C ILE A 49 -9.73 -0.60 8.00
N ALA A 50 -9.87 -0.02 9.19
CA ALA A 50 -11.16 0.08 9.88
C ALA A 50 -12.08 1.08 9.16
N ALA A 51 -11.55 2.25 8.80
CA ALA A 51 -12.28 3.26 8.04
C ALA A 51 -12.72 2.72 6.67
N ARG A 52 -11.82 2.03 5.97
CA ARG A 52 -12.11 1.44 4.65
C ARG A 52 -13.10 0.29 4.70
N THR A 53 -13.02 -0.56 5.72
CA THR A 53 -14.00 -1.64 5.90
C THR A 53 -15.40 -1.08 6.13
N LYS A 54 -15.51 0.01 6.90
CA LYS A 54 -16.78 0.69 7.11
C LYS A 54 -17.30 1.31 5.82
N LEU A 55 -16.46 2.02 5.07
CA LEU A 55 -16.84 2.61 3.79
C LEU A 55 -17.31 1.56 2.79
N ALA A 56 -16.56 0.47 2.65
CA ALA A 56 -16.89 -0.61 1.72
C ALA A 56 -18.25 -1.25 2.03
N ARG A 57 -18.57 -1.49 3.31
CA ARG A 57 -19.84 -2.10 3.72
C ARG A 57 -21.01 -1.11 3.67
N ASP A 58 -20.86 0.05 4.31
CA ASP A 58 -21.95 0.98 4.56
C ASP A 58 -22.18 1.94 3.39
N GLY A 59 -21.10 2.35 2.73
CA GLY A 59 -21.13 3.30 1.61
C GLY A 59 -21.32 2.60 0.27
N ASP A 60 -20.50 1.58 0.00
CA ASP A 60 -20.44 0.96 -1.33
C ASP A 60 -21.26 -0.33 -1.45
N GLY A 61 -21.75 -0.88 -0.34
CA GLY A 61 -22.53 -2.12 -0.32
C GLY A 61 -21.71 -3.35 -0.75
N LEU A 62 -20.39 -3.32 -0.55
CA LEU A 62 -19.49 -4.43 -0.84
C LEU A 62 -19.55 -5.47 0.27
N ASP A 63 -19.65 -6.72 -0.15
CA ASP A 63 -19.56 -7.87 0.75
C ASP A 63 -18.09 -8.28 0.99
N LEU A 64 -17.25 -8.08 -0.03
CA LEU A 64 -15.82 -8.42 -0.03
C LEU A 64 -15.03 -7.39 -0.86
N ALA A 65 -13.84 -7.03 -0.38
CA ALA A 65 -12.84 -6.29 -1.13
C ALA A 65 -11.53 -7.08 -1.12
N LEU A 66 -10.97 -7.35 -2.30
CA LEU A 66 -9.64 -7.93 -2.45
C LEU A 66 -8.61 -6.82 -2.52
N VAL A 67 -7.54 -6.94 -1.75
CA VAL A 67 -6.44 -5.97 -1.72
C VAL A 67 -5.21 -6.53 -2.43
N SER A 68 -4.51 -5.67 -3.15
CA SER A 68 -3.26 -5.97 -3.84
C SER A 68 -2.21 -4.90 -3.54
N LEU A 69 -0.93 -5.29 -3.60
CA LEU A 69 0.16 -4.33 -3.56
C LEU A 69 0.04 -3.36 -4.73
N SER A 70 0.36 -2.08 -4.50
CA SER A 70 0.37 -1.06 -5.54
C SER A 70 1.50 -1.31 -6.54
N SER A 71 1.21 -1.97 -7.66
CA SER A 71 2.19 -2.24 -8.72
C SER A 71 2.95 -1.01 -9.26
N PRO A 72 2.38 0.22 -9.29
CA PRO A 72 3.13 1.41 -9.72
C PRO A 72 4.30 1.81 -8.82
N LEU A 73 4.45 1.21 -7.63
CA LEU A 73 5.61 1.48 -6.78
C LEU A 73 6.93 0.96 -7.36
N GLY A 74 6.87 -0.05 -8.25
CA GLY A 74 8.04 -0.65 -8.89
C GLY A 74 8.99 -1.38 -7.94
N ILE A 75 8.49 -1.82 -6.78
CA ILE A 75 9.25 -2.53 -5.75
C ILE A 75 9.83 -3.84 -6.30
N GLU A 76 9.10 -4.49 -7.20
CA GLU A 76 9.46 -5.74 -7.85
C GLU A 76 10.69 -5.61 -8.76
N TYR A 77 11.08 -4.37 -9.11
CA TYR A 77 12.26 -4.07 -9.92
C TYR A 77 13.51 -3.75 -9.08
N LEU A 78 13.38 -3.65 -7.76
CA LEU A 78 14.52 -3.43 -6.87
C LEU A 78 15.40 -4.69 -6.76
N PRO A 79 16.68 -4.55 -6.35
CA PRO A 79 17.50 -5.70 -5.98
C PRO A 79 16.78 -6.59 -4.95
N PRO A 80 16.92 -7.93 -5.02
CA PRO A 80 16.20 -8.85 -4.13
C PRO A 80 16.33 -8.51 -2.64
N ALA A 81 17.53 -8.16 -2.19
CA ALA A 81 17.78 -7.78 -0.79
C ALA A 81 17.02 -6.53 -0.33
N GLU A 82 16.55 -5.70 -1.27
CA GLU A 82 15.72 -4.53 -0.99
C GLU A 82 14.23 -4.80 -1.20
N SER A 83 13.85 -5.63 -2.18
CA SER A 83 12.45 -5.91 -2.51
C SER A 83 11.82 -6.94 -1.58
N GLU A 84 12.54 -8.00 -1.21
CA GLU A 84 12.01 -9.11 -0.42
C GLU A 84 11.38 -8.64 0.91
N PRO A 85 12.04 -7.79 1.73
CA PRO A 85 11.46 -7.33 2.99
C PRO A 85 10.17 -6.52 2.80
N LEU A 86 10.08 -5.73 1.72
CA LEU A 86 8.89 -4.95 1.40
C LEU A 86 7.73 -5.87 1.00
N ILE A 87 8.01 -6.85 0.14
CA ILE A 87 7.00 -7.80 -0.34
C ILE A 87 6.48 -8.67 0.82
N GLU A 88 7.37 -9.14 1.68
CA GLU A 88 7.01 -9.90 2.88
C GLU A 88 6.16 -9.07 3.85
N ALA A 89 6.57 -7.84 4.15
CA ALA A 89 5.81 -6.95 5.02
C ALA A 89 4.41 -6.61 4.48
N PHE A 90 4.26 -6.48 3.15
CA PHE A 90 2.94 -6.34 2.54
C PHE A 90 2.09 -7.59 2.73
N HIS A 91 2.63 -8.78 2.44
CA HIS A 91 1.88 -10.03 2.55
C HIS A 91 1.45 -10.31 3.99
N ASP A 92 2.36 -10.16 4.96
CA ASP A 92 2.06 -10.37 6.38
C ASP A 92 0.98 -9.40 6.85
N GLY A 93 1.10 -8.12 6.49
CA GLY A 93 0.13 -7.10 6.87
C GLY A 93 -1.22 -7.23 6.17
N ALA A 94 -1.27 -7.76 4.95
CA ALA A 94 -2.52 -8.00 4.22
C ALA A 94 -3.28 -9.24 4.75
N LEU A 95 -2.61 -10.14 5.46
CA LEU A 95 -3.18 -11.37 6.04
C LEU A 95 -3.56 -11.23 7.52
N ALA A 96 -3.15 -10.16 8.20
CA ALA A 96 -3.43 -9.89 9.61
C ALA A 96 -4.88 -9.43 9.86
#